data_AF-A0A6N2JML2-F1
#
_entry.id   AF-A0A6N2JML2-F1
#
_cell.length_a   1.000
_cell.length_b   1.000
_cell.length_c   1.000
_cell.angle_alpha   90.00
_cell.angle_beta   90.00
_cell.angle_gamma   90.00
#
_symmetry.space_group_name_H-M   'P 1'
#
loop_
_entity.id
_entity.type
_entity.pdbx_description
1 polymer ?
#
loop_
_entity_poly.entity_id
_entity_poly.type
_entity_poly.pdbx_seq_one_letter_code
_entity_poly.pdbx_strand_id
1 'polypeptide(L)'
;MNIFHYVRKTLLVLALMVLLTFTSACGASQTKTSNPVMTNQNSEYGQLERGNSAAGQNFGDWVIKTGKGLIKDAYVRDRNKLGVVISPKVLPTEVKALTKSLVQGFRHNFPNQDLTILIYAPDKKLILTARYDTQSHQIDYQQAS
;
A
#
# COMPACT_ATOMS: atom_id res chain seq x y z
N MET A 1 -23.62 16.59 59.01
CA MET A 1 -22.51 17.04 58.13
C MET A 1 -22.37 16.06 56.99
N ASN A 2 -22.81 16.39 55.76
CA ASN A 2 -22.20 15.89 54.51
C ASN A 2 -22.76 16.57 53.23
N ILE A 3 -22.93 17.89 53.26
CA ILE A 3 -23.42 18.68 52.10
C ILE A 3 -22.24 19.17 51.23
N PHE A 4 -21.00 19.05 51.74
CA PHE A 4 -19.78 19.56 51.10
C PHE A 4 -19.20 18.69 49.98
N HIS A 5 -19.69 17.48 49.77
CA HIS A 5 -19.18 16.60 48.69
C HIS A 5 -19.92 16.75 47.35
N TYR A 6 -21.07 17.43 47.31
CA TYR A 6 -21.86 17.58 46.07
C TYR A 6 -21.38 18.77 45.20
N VAL A 7 -20.73 19.77 45.82
CA VAL A 7 -20.28 21.01 45.14
C VAL A 7 -19.05 20.78 44.25
N ARG A 8 -18.20 19.79 44.55
CA ARG A 8 -17.00 19.49 43.74
C ARG A 8 -17.29 18.81 42.39
N LYS A 9 -18.47 18.23 42.21
CA LYS A 9 -18.78 17.44 40.99
C LYS A 9 -19.49 18.24 39.90
N THR A 10 -20.05 19.41 40.22
CA THR A 10 -20.77 20.27 39.26
C THR A 10 -19.87 21.31 38.56
N LEU A 11 -18.69 21.62 39.11
CA LEU A 11 -17.75 22.58 38.52
C LEU A 11 -16.95 22.03 37.32
N LEU A 12 -16.85 20.71 37.17
CA LEU A 12 -16.03 20.09 36.11
C LEU A 12 -16.77 19.96 34.77
N VAL A 13 -18.10 20.01 34.77
CA VAL A 13 -18.92 19.94 33.55
C VAL A 13 -19.07 21.32 32.88
N LEU A 14 -19.01 22.41 33.67
CA LEU A 14 -19.17 23.78 33.16
C LEU A 14 -17.94 24.26 32.35
N ALA A 15 -16.75 23.70 32.60
CA ALA A 15 -15.53 24.07 31.87
C ALA A 15 -15.48 23.52 30.43
N LEU A 16 -16.19 22.43 30.13
CA LEU A 16 -16.15 21.80 28.81
C LEU A 16 -17.05 22.51 27.77
N MET A 17 -17.95 23.38 28.21
CA MET A 17 -18.93 24.09 27.36
C MET A 17 -18.42 25.45 26.82
N VAL A 18 -17.25 25.92 27.28
CA VAL A 18 -16.72 27.27 26.97
C VAL A 18 -15.77 27.30 25.74
N LEU A 19 -15.44 26.15 25.14
CA LEU A 19 -14.54 26.10 23.97
C LEU A 19 -15.23 26.23 22.60
N LEU A 20 -16.54 26.55 22.57
CA LEU A 20 -17.36 26.54 21.35
C LEU A 20 -17.51 27.89 20.64
N THR A 21 -16.75 28.93 21.01
CA THR A 21 -16.90 30.25 20.37
C THR A 21 -15.57 30.92 20.07
N PHE A 22 -14.87 30.46 19.03
CA PHE A 22 -14.01 31.33 18.24
C PHE A 22 -14.27 31.11 16.75
N THR A 23 -15.12 31.96 16.21
CA THR A 23 -15.31 32.24 14.79
C THR A 23 -14.06 32.92 14.23
N SER A 24 -13.52 32.40 13.12
CA SER A 24 -12.67 33.14 12.20
C SER A 24 -13.25 33.04 10.80
N ALA A 25 -13.70 34.20 10.30
CA ALA A 25 -14.08 34.47 8.93
C ALA A 25 -12.88 35.01 8.15
N CYS A 26 -12.80 34.64 6.85
CA CYS A 26 -12.03 35.17 5.71
C CYS A 26 -11.52 33.99 4.89
N GLY A 27 -11.64 33.89 3.57
CA GLY A 27 -12.15 34.76 2.51
C GLY A 27 -12.02 33.97 1.20
N ALA A 28 -12.85 34.28 0.20
CA ALA A 28 -12.86 33.59 -1.08
C ALA A 28 -11.59 33.87 -1.92
N SER A 29 -11.09 32.85 -2.63
CA SER A 29 -10.67 32.94 -4.05
C SER A 29 -10.22 31.56 -4.57
N GLN A 30 -10.81 31.15 -5.70
CA GLN A 30 -10.35 30.04 -6.52
C GLN A 30 -8.98 30.37 -7.13
N THR A 31 -8.02 29.48 -6.97
CA THR A 31 -6.89 29.34 -7.89
C THR A 31 -6.70 27.87 -8.21
N LYS A 32 -6.83 27.55 -9.50
CA LYS A 32 -6.32 26.32 -10.09
C LYS A 32 -4.82 26.25 -9.79
N THR A 33 -4.40 25.24 -9.06
CA THR A 33 -2.96 24.95 -8.90
C THR A 33 -2.81 23.45 -8.99
N SER A 34 -2.19 23.04 -10.09
CA SER A 34 -1.77 21.69 -10.39
C SER A 34 -1.16 21.04 -9.15
N ASN A 35 -1.72 19.92 -8.71
CA ASN A 35 -1.06 19.09 -7.70
C ASN A 35 0.33 18.74 -8.23
N PRO A 36 1.45 19.14 -7.59
CA PRO A 36 2.64 18.35 -7.74
C PRO A 36 2.31 17.03 -7.05
N VAL A 37 2.26 15.95 -7.82
CA VAL A 37 2.43 14.61 -7.29
C VAL A 37 3.76 14.64 -6.57
N MET A 38 3.70 14.86 -5.26
CA MET A 38 4.82 14.72 -4.36
C MET A 38 5.01 13.20 -4.25
N THR A 39 5.74 12.65 -5.22
CA THR A 39 6.31 11.31 -5.15
C THR A 39 7.35 11.39 -4.04
N ASN A 40 6.90 11.27 -2.80
CA ASN A 40 7.75 11.04 -1.66
C ASN A 40 8.30 9.62 -1.81
N GLN A 41 9.34 9.47 -2.62
CA GLN A 41 10.05 8.21 -2.89
C GLN A 41 11.02 7.85 -1.76
N ASN A 42 10.65 8.17 -0.52
CA ASN A 42 11.40 7.79 0.67
C ASN A 42 10.55 6.87 1.57
N SER A 43 9.85 5.91 0.96
CA SER A 43 9.43 4.70 1.67
C SER A 43 10.68 3.90 1.99
N GLU A 44 11.29 4.17 3.13
CA GLU A 44 12.23 3.25 3.77
C GLU A 44 11.63 1.84 3.73
N TYR A 45 12.19 0.99 2.87
CA TYR A 45 11.81 -0.42 2.63
C TYR A 45 12.22 -1.33 3.80
N GLY A 46 11.98 -0.87 5.03
CA GLY A 46 12.22 -1.59 6.27
C GLY A 46 11.06 -2.52 6.57
N GLN A 47 11.10 -3.72 5.99
CA GLN A 47 10.07 -4.78 6.05
C GLN A 47 8.99 -4.63 4.98
N LEU A 48 8.90 -5.63 4.10
CA LEU A 48 7.82 -5.76 3.16
C LEU A 48 6.55 -5.87 3.98
N GLU A 49 5.69 -4.87 3.86
CA GLU A 49 4.55 -4.74 4.74
C GLU A 49 3.61 -5.94 4.53
N ARG A 50 3.46 -6.77 5.56
CA ARG A 50 2.72 -8.03 5.51
C ARG A 50 1.29 -7.80 4.99
N GLY A 51 0.80 -8.70 4.14
CA GLY A 51 -0.45 -8.50 3.41
C GLY A 51 -1.66 -8.18 4.30
N ASN A 52 -2.51 -7.26 3.85
CA ASN A 52 -3.60 -6.67 4.66
C ASN A 52 -4.93 -7.47 4.64
N SER A 53 -4.95 -8.65 4.04
CA SER A 53 -6.12 -9.53 4.01
C SER A 53 -5.72 -11.01 4.02
N ALA A 54 -6.61 -11.89 4.49
CA ALA A 54 -6.38 -13.34 4.48
C ALA A 54 -6.17 -13.88 3.05
N ALA A 55 -6.96 -13.40 2.08
CA ALA A 55 -6.77 -13.75 0.66
C ALA A 55 -5.40 -13.28 0.13
N GLY A 56 -4.93 -12.11 0.57
CA GLY A 56 -3.62 -11.60 0.20
C GLY A 56 -2.47 -12.40 0.80
N GLN A 57 -2.59 -12.82 2.07
CA GLN A 57 -1.61 -13.67 2.73
C GLN A 57 -1.54 -15.04 2.05
N ASN A 58 -2.69 -15.70 1.84
CA ASN A 58 -2.76 -16.99 1.16
C ASN A 58 -2.13 -16.94 -0.24
N PHE A 59 -2.37 -15.85 -0.99
CA PHE A 59 -1.76 -15.69 -2.31
C PHE A 59 -0.25 -15.45 -2.22
N GLY A 60 0.22 -14.63 -1.26
CA GLY A 60 1.65 -14.44 -1.01
C GLY A 60 2.37 -15.76 -0.70
N ASP A 61 1.81 -16.55 0.21
CA ASP A 61 2.33 -17.88 0.57
C ASP A 61 2.32 -18.83 -0.63
N TRP A 62 1.25 -18.80 -1.42
CA TRP A 62 1.15 -19.58 -2.66
C TRP A 62 2.21 -19.17 -3.69
N VAL A 63 2.48 -17.87 -3.84
CA VAL A 63 3.53 -17.35 -4.74
C VAL A 63 4.90 -17.84 -4.30
N ILE A 64 5.23 -17.77 -3.00
CA ILE A 64 6.51 -18.26 -2.46
C ILE A 64 6.64 -19.78 -2.72
N LYS A 65 5.60 -20.55 -2.40
CA LYS A 65 5.57 -22.01 -2.58
C LYS A 65 5.73 -22.40 -4.06
N THR A 66 4.98 -21.74 -4.94
CA THR A 66 4.97 -22.03 -6.39
C THR A 66 6.23 -21.53 -7.09
N GLY A 67 6.87 -20.48 -6.55
CA GLY A 67 8.15 -19.97 -7.02
C GLY A 67 9.31 -20.96 -6.87
N LYS A 68 9.16 -22.07 -6.15
CA LYS A 68 10.17 -23.15 -6.02
C LYS A 68 11.58 -22.61 -5.65
N GLY A 69 11.63 -21.58 -4.82
CA GLY A 69 12.87 -20.93 -4.40
C GLY A 69 13.43 -19.85 -5.33
N LEU A 70 12.73 -19.53 -6.43
CA LEU A 70 12.98 -18.34 -7.26
C LEU A 70 12.47 -17.06 -6.58
N ILE A 71 11.48 -17.19 -5.70
CA ILE A 71 10.88 -16.12 -4.93
C ILE A 71 11.24 -16.34 -3.46
N LYS A 72 11.80 -15.32 -2.82
CA LYS A 72 12.18 -15.35 -1.41
C LYS A 72 11.07 -14.85 -0.49
N ASP A 73 10.31 -13.87 -0.94
CA ASP A 73 9.26 -13.24 -0.16
C ASP A 73 8.20 -12.67 -1.10
N ALA A 74 6.96 -12.63 -0.64
CA ALA A 74 5.85 -12.06 -1.39
C ALA A 74 4.76 -11.55 -0.44
N TYR A 75 4.15 -10.42 -0.79
CA TYR A 75 3.02 -9.86 -0.06
C TYR A 75 1.98 -9.30 -1.02
N VAL A 76 0.72 -9.36 -0.63
CA VAL A 76 -0.38 -8.70 -1.36
C VAL A 76 -1.03 -7.67 -0.47
N ARG A 77 -1.22 -6.48 -1.04
CA ARG A 77 -1.89 -5.36 -0.40
C ARG A 77 -3.02 -4.82 -1.26
N ASP A 78 -4.07 -4.36 -0.59
CA ASP A 78 -5.23 -3.69 -1.18
C ASP A 78 -5.93 -4.53 -2.25
N ARG A 79 -5.67 -5.84 -2.20
CA ARG A 79 -6.10 -6.84 -3.19
C ARG A 79 -5.61 -6.59 -4.62
N ASN A 80 -4.86 -5.52 -4.91
CA ASN A 80 -4.44 -5.16 -6.27
C ASN A 80 -2.93 -4.90 -6.41
N LYS A 81 -2.17 -4.95 -5.31
CA LYS A 81 -0.72 -4.73 -5.31
C LYS A 81 -0.01 -5.98 -4.79
N LEU A 82 0.86 -6.56 -5.61
CA LEU A 82 1.71 -7.70 -5.25
C LEU A 82 3.16 -7.23 -5.20
N GLY A 83 3.82 -7.34 -4.06
CA GLY A 83 5.27 -7.19 -3.98
C GLY A 83 5.95 -8.54 -3.91
N VAL A 84 7.04 -8.71 -4.66
CA VAL A 84 7.79 -9.98 -4.76
C VAL A 84 9.27 -9.72 -4.66
N VAL A 85 9.95 -10.40 -3.74
CA VAL A 85 11.41 -10.42 -3.66
C VAL A 85 11.92 -11.65 -4.40
N ILE A 86 12.70 -11.46 -5.46
CA ILE A 86 13.31 -12.57 -6.17
C ILE A 86 14.56 -13.07 -5.43
N SER A 87 14.87 -14.33 -5.65
CA SER A 87 16.13 -14.92 -5.21
C SER A 87 17.27 -14.56 -6.17
N PRO A 88 18.54 -14.68 -5.73
CA PRO A 88 19.70 -14.51 -6.60
C PRO A 88 19.77 -15.51 -7.76
N LYS A 89 18.89 -16.53 -7.80
CA LYS A 89 18.84 -17.55 -8.86
C LYS A 89 18.12 -17.05 -10.11
N VAL A 90 17.34 -15.96 -10.02
CA VAL A 90 16.61 -15.40 -11.15
C VAL A 90 17.53 -14.48 -11.94
N LEU A 91 17.74 -14.79 -13.21
CA LEU A 91 18.56 -13.94 -14.08
C LEU A 91 17.81 -12.64 -14.43
N PRO A 92 18.51 -11.49 -14.60
CA PRO A 92 17.87 -10.23 -15.00
C PRO A 92 17.01 -10.35 -16.27
N THR A 93 17.44 -11.19 -17.22
CA THR A 93 16.72 -11.48 -18.48
C THR A 93 15.42 -12.27 -18.27
N GLU A 94 15.32 -13.03 -17.18
CA GLU A 94 14.15 -13.86 -16.84
C GLU A 94 13.10 -13.10 -16.03
N VAL A 95 13.47 -11.98 -15.40
CA VAL A 95 12.58 -11.19 -14.52
C VAL A 95 11.28 -10.84 -15.24
N LYS A 96 11.34 -10.44 -16.52
CA LYS A 96 10.15 -10.09 -17.30
C LYS A 96 9.23 -11.29 -17.52
N ALA A 97 9.79 -12.46 -17.84
CA ALA A 97 9.03 -13.69 -18.02
C ALA A 97 8.39 -14.16 -16.72
N LEU A 98 9.14 -14.12 -15.61
CA LEU A 98 8.63 -14.42 -14.27
C LEU A 98 7.48 -13.48 -13.90
N THR A 99 7.64 -12.19 -14.14
CA THR A 99 6.63 -11.16 -13.84
C THR A 99 5.35 -11.39 -14.63
N LYS A 100 5.45 -11.78 -15.91
CA LYS A 100 4.27 -12.13 -16.71
C LYS A 100 3.48 -13.28 -16.09
N SER A 101 4.16 -14.34 -15.64
CA SER A 101 3.51 -15.47 -14.95
C SER A 101 2.86 -15.05 -13.63
N LEU A 102 3.51 -14.15 -12.89
CA LEU A 102 2.95 -13.57 -11.65
C LEU A 102 1.68 -12.75 -11.93
N VAL A 103 1.66 -11.93 -12.98
CA VAL A 103 0.44 -11.20 -13.42
C VAL A 103 -0.69 -12.17 -13.69
N GLN A 104 -0.42 -13.25 -14.42
CA GLN A 104 -1.45 -14.23 -14.76
C GLN A 104 -2.05 -14.88 -13.52
N GLY A 105 -1.21 -15.32 -12.58
CA GLY A 105 -1.67 -15.89 -11.31
C GLY A 105 -2.42 -14.86 -10.45
N PHE A 106 -1.92 -13.63 -10.39
CA PHE A 106 -2.51 -12.57 -9.56
C PHE A 106 -3.88 -12.15 -10.09
N ARG A 107 -4.04 -12.07 -11.41
CA ARG A 107 -5.32 -11.79 -12.07
C ARG A 107 -6.35 -12.89 -11.86
N HIS A 108 -5.92 -14.14 -11.79
CA HIS A 108 -6.82 -15.24 -11.49
C HIS A 108 -7.40 -15.13 -10.08
N ASN A 109 -6.56 -14.79 -9.09
CA ASN A 109 -7.00 -14.67 -7.70
C ASN A 109 -7.73 -13.36 -7.39
N PHE A 110 -7.45 -12.30 -8.16
CA PHE A 110 -8.02 -10.97 -8.00
C PHE A 110 -8.51 -10.41 -9.35
N PRO A 111 -9.67 -10.89 -9.85
CA PRO A 111 -10.17 -10.52 -11.18
C PRO A 111 -10.84 -9.13 -11.20
N ASN A 112 -11.08 -8.62 -12.42
CA ASN A 112 -11.89 -7.41 -12.70
C ASN A 112 -11.37 -6.10 -12.10
N GLN A 113 -10.05 -5.98 -11.94
CA GLN A 113 -9.41 -4.75 -11.48
C GLN A 113 -7.97 -4.66 -12.00
N ASP A 114 -7.45 -3.45 -12.08
CA ASP A 114 -6.06 -3.21 -12.46
C ASP A 114 -5.12 -3.71 -11.37
N LEU A 115 -4.00 -4.26 -11.79
CA LEU A 115 -3.04 -4.90 -10.88
C LEU A 115 -1.68 -4.26 -11.01
N THR A 116 -1.01 -4.11 -9.87
CA THR A 116 0.36 -3.61 -9.79
C THR A 116 1.25 -4.69 -9.18
N ILE A 117 2.36 -4.99 -9.84
CA ILE A 117 3.37 -5.92 -9.35
C ILE A 117 4.68 -5.18 -9.20
N LEU A 118 5.26 -5.28 -8.00
CA LEU A 118 6.52 -4.67 -7.62
C LEU A 118 7.53 -5.79 -7.43
N ILE A 119 8.55 -5.84 -8.29
CA ILE A 119 9.61 -6.83 -8.22
C ILE A 119 10.84 -6.22 -7.58
N TYR A 120 11.28 -6.83 -6.49
CA TYR A 120 12.46 -6.45 -5.74
C TYR A 120 13.58 -7.46 -5.96
N ALA A 121 14.79 -6.96 -6.14
CA ALA A 121 16.03 -7.75 -6.11
C ALA A 121 16.27 -8.39 -4.73
N PRO A 122 17.23 -9.34 -4.61
CA PRO A 122 17.54 -9.98 -3.33
C PRO A 122 17.95 -9.01 -2.21
N ASP A 123 18.47 -7.83 -2.57
CA ASP A 123 18.82 -6.73 -1.67
C ASP A 123 17.63 -5.81 -1.35
N LYS A 124 16.42 -6.20 -1.75
CA LYS A 124 15.14 -5.48 -1.60
C LYS A 124 15.03 -4.18 -2.38
N LYS A 125 15.89 -3.92 -3.37
CA LYS A 125 15.70 -2.78 -4.28
C LYS A 125 14.66 -3.11 -5.33
N LEU A 126 13.74 -2.17 -5.58
CA LEU A 126 12.79 -2.29 -6.68
C LEU A 126 13.56 -2.29 -8.01
N ILE A 127 13.32 -3.29 -8.86
CA ILE A 127 13.98 -3.42 -10.17
C ILE A 127 12.99 -3.35 -11.34
N LEU A 128 11.73 -3.73 -11.11
CA LEU A 128 10.69 -3.71 -12.12
C LEU A 128 9.34 -3.46 -11.47
N THR A 129 8.57 -2.56 -12.06
CA THR A 129 7.14 -2.42 -11.81
C THR A 129 6.39 -2.91 -13.04
N ALA A 130 5.42 -3.80 -12.86
CA ALA A 130 4.50 -4.21 -13.91
C ALA A 130 3.09 -3.79 -13.55
N ARG A 131 2.39 -3.17 -14.51
CA ARG A 131 1.00 -2.72 -14.34
C ARG A 131 0.13 -3.43 -15.35
N TYR A 132 -0.84 -4.18 -14.88
CA TYR A 132 -1.83 -4.82 -15.72
C TYR A 132 -3.08 -3.95 -15.76
N ASP A 133 -3.47 -3.59 -16.98
CA ASP A 133 -4.67 -2.82 -17.26
C ASP A 133 -5.78 -3.77 -17.73
N THR A 134 -6.91 -3.74 -17.06
CA THR A 134 -8.03 -4.66 -17.32
C THR A 134 -8.80 -4.33 -18.60
N GLN A 135 -8.76 -3.09 -19.06
CA GLN A 135 -9.49 -2.66 -20.24
C GLN A 135 -8.77 -3.12 -21.51
N SER A 136 -7.48 -2.81 -21.60
CA SER A 136 -6.58 -3.15 -22.72
C SER A 136 -6.05 -4.58 -22.66
N HIS A 137 -6.13 -5.23 -21.50
CA HIS A 137 -5.51 -6.54 -21.24
C HIS A 137 -4.00 -6.57 -21.44
N GLN A 138 -3.35 -5.41 -21.38
CA GLN A 138 -1.90 -5.27 -21.56
C GLN A 138 -1.17 -5.18 -20.23
N ILE A 139 0.12 -5.53 -20.27
CA ILE A 139 1.04 -5.36 -19.14
C ILE A 139 2.05 -4.29 -19.55
N ASP A 140 2.02 -3.17 -18.85
CA ASP A 140 3.04 -2.13 -18.92
C ASP A 140 4.21 -2.50 -18.00
N TYR A 141 5.44 -2.30 -18.47
CA TYR A 141 6.65 -2.62 -17.73
C TYR A 141 7.49 -1.35 -17.56
N GLN A 142 7.73 -0.98 -16.30
CA GLN A 142 8.54 0.18 -15.92
C GLN A 142 9.76 -0.32 -15.15
N GLN A 143 10.95 -0.14 -15.72
CA GLN A 143 12.20 -0.44 -15.01
C GLN A 143 12.45 0.64 -13.96
N ALA A 144 12.90 0.24 -12.78
CA ALA A 144 13.40 1.20 -11.80
C ALA A 144 14.72 1.79 -12.33
N SER A 145 14.85 3.12 -12.26
CA SER A 145 16.06 3.86 -12.66
C SER A 145 17.10 3.87 -11.55
#